data_AF-A0A9X2CQJ7-F1
#
_entry.id   AF-A0A9X2CQJ7-F1
#
_cell.length_a   1.000
_cell.length_b   1.000
_cell.length_c   1.000
_cell.angle_alpha   90.00
_cell.angle_beta   90.00
_cell.angle_gamma   90.00
#
_symmetry.space_group_name_H-M   'P 1'
#
loop_
_entity.id
_entity.type
_entity.pdbx_description
1 polymer ?
#
loop_
_entity_poly.entity_id
_entity_poly.type
_entity_poly.pdbx_seq_one_letter_code
_entity_poly.pdbx_strand_id
1 'polypeptide(L)'
;MVEVFTTNIPNNEKGLHMIKKLKVLFPHSKIHFDIDVEITNYPCTHSILRFEDRYISSEIIQRLVEGEGFKCDVLLDKVCNS
;
A
#
# COMPACT_ATOMS: atom_id res chain seq x y z
N MET A 1 -11.98 0.66 9.21
CA MET A 1 -12.01 0.79 7.74
C MET A 1 -10.82 0.05 7.18
N VAL A 2 -10.93 -0.52 6.00
CA VAL A 2 -9.78 -1.14 5.31
C VAL A 2 -9.66 -0.46 3.96
N GLU A 3 -8.44 -0.05 3.62
CA GLU A 3 -8.09 0.44 2.30
C GLU A 3 -6.93 -0.39 1.76
N VAL A 4 -6.98 -0.67 0.46
CA VAL A 4 -5.99 -1.50 -0.22
C VAL A 4 -5.33 -0.64 -1.29
N PHE A 5 -4.02 -0.70 -1.35
CA PHE A 5 -3.23 0.02 -2.34
C PHE A 5 -2.44 -0.97 -3.18
N THR A 6 -2.34 -0.70 -4.48
CA THR A 6 -1.31 -1.29 -5.34
C THR A 6 -0.07 -0.41 -5.27
N THR A 7 1.11 -1.02 -5.17
CA THR A 7 2.38 -0.29 -5.15
C THR A 7 3.41 -0.96 -6.06
N ASN A 8 4.49 -0.24 -6.38
CA ASN A 8 5.65 -0.81 -7.05
C ASN A 8 6.81 -1.15 -6.08
N ILE A 9 6.54 -1.32 -4.78
CA ILE A 9 7.56 -1.70 -3.80
C ILE A 9 8.05 -3.12 -4.13
N PRO A 10 9.35 -3.33 -4.40
CA PRO A 10 9.81 -4.50 -5.16
C PRO A 10 10.07 -5.75 -4.31
N ASN A 11 10.08 -5.66 -2.98
CA ASN A 11 10.34 -6.81 -2.11
C ASN A 11 9.84 -6.58 -0.67
N ASN A 12 9.80 -7.66 0.09
CA ASN A 12 9.38 -7.67 1.50
C ASN A 12 10.23 -6.78 2.40
N GLU A 13 11.54 -6.65 2.16
CA GLU A 13 12.41 -5.81 2.98
C GLU A 13 11.99 -4.33 2.88
N LYS A 14 11.82 -3.82 1.65
CA LYS A 14 11.35 -2.46 1.41
C LYS A 14 9.89 -2.27 1.86
N GLY A 15 9.05 -3.29 1.72
CA GLY A 15 7.68 -3.29 2.24
C GLY A 15 7.62 -3.15 3.76
N LEU A 16 8.43 -3.93 4.49
CA LEU A 16 8.55 -3.83 5.94
C LEU A 16 9.10 -2.47 6.38
N HIS A 17 10.06 -1.91 5.63
CA HIS A 17 10.55 -0.56 5.88
C HIS A 17 9.45 0.49 5.71
N MET A 18 8.64 0.36 4.67
CA MET A 18 7.47 1.23 4.45
C MET A 18 6.47 1.12 5.60
N ILE A 19 6.14 -0.11 6.05
CA ILE A 19 5.26 -0.33 7.21
C ILE A 19 5.80 0.40 8.45
N LYS A 20 7.10 0.28 8.74
CA LYS A 20 7.72 0.97 9.89
C LYS A 20 7.54 2.49 9.81
N LYS A 21 7.70 3.09 8.63
CA LYS A 21 7.50 4.53 8.42
C LYS A 21 6.06 4.95 8.62
N LEU A 22 5.12 4.22 8.02
CA LEU A 22 3.68 4.48 8.21
C LEU A 22 3.28 4.35 9.68
N LYS A 23 3.85 3.38 10.41
CA LYS A 23 3.61 3.18 11.84
C LYS A 23 4.05 4.33 12.74
N VAL A 24 4.98 5.18 12.30
CA VAL A 24 5.35 6.40 13.06
C VAL A 24 4.17 7.38 13.10
N LEU A 25 3.43 7.50 12.00
CA LEU A 25 2.29 8.42 11.87
C LEU A 25 0.96 7.78 12.27
N PHE A 26 0.85 6.46 12.10
CA PHE A 26 -0.35 5.68 12.35
C PHE A 26 -0.06 4.52 13.32
N PRO A 27 0.28 4.80 14.60
CA PRO A 27 0.77 3.78 15.53
C PRO A 27 -0.23 2.64 15.77
N HIS A 28 -1.53 2.94 15.74
CA HIS A 28 -2.60 1.99 16.03
C HIS A 28 -3.16 1.25 14.80
N SER A 29 -2.80 1.67 13.59
CA SER A 29 -3.22 1.01 12.34
C SER A 29 -2.77 -0.45 12.28
N LYS A 30 -3.44 -1.32 11.55
CA LYS A 30 -2.84 -2.60 11.12
C LYS A 30 -2.44 -2.45 9.66
N ILE A 31 -1.19 -2.77 9.35
CA ILE A 31 -0.64 -2.62 8.01
C ILE A 31 -0.03 -3.94 7.60
N HIS A 32 -0.40 -4.42 6.42
CA HIS A 32 0.14 -5.64 5.82
C HIS A 32 0.69 -5.32 4.45
N PHE A 33 1.82 -5.93 4.11
CA PHE A 33 2.45 -5.81 2.81
C PHE A 33 2.60 -7.20 2.21
N ASP A 34 2.26 -7.34 0.94
CA ASP A 34 2.35 -8.60 0.21
C ASP A 34 2.90 -8.38 -1.20
N ILE A 35 3.64 -9.35 -1.70
CA ILE A 35 4.21 -9.35 -3.05
C ILE A 35 4.29 -10.79 -3.56
N ASP A 36 3.45 -11.12 -4.53
CA ASP A 36 3.38 -12.46 -5.12
C ASP A 36 4.43 -12.68 -6.21
N VAL A 37 4.72 -11.64 -6.98
CA VAL A 37 5.57 -11.70 -8.17
C VAL A 37 6.53 -10.52 -8.22
N GLU A 38 7.64 -10.71 -8.91
CA GLU A 38 8.57 -9.61 -9.21
C GLU A 38 7.86 -8.50 -9.99
N ILE A 39 8.09 -7.26 -9.56
CA ILE A 39 7.47 -6.08 -10.18
C ILE A 39 8.28 -5.68 -11.40
N THR A 40 7.80 -6.08 -12.57
CA THR A 40 8.44 -5.78 -13.87
C THR A 40 7.68 -4.70 -14.64
N ASN A 41 6.35 -4.61 -14.45
CA ASN A 41 5.50 -3.65 -15.13
C ASN A 41 4.32 -3.21 -14.25
N TYR A 42 4.43 -2.05 -13.61
CA TYR A 42 3.35 -1.46 -12.82
C TYR A 42 2.33 -0.73 -13.72
N PRO A 43 1.00 -0.91 -13.54
CA PRO A 43 0.32 -1.59 -12.43
C PRO A 43 -0.05 -3.06 -12.68
N CYS A 44 0.37 -3.69 -13.78
CA CYS A 44 0.00 -5.08 -14.06
C CYS A 44 0.61 -6.08 -13.06
N THR A 45 1.89 -5.91 -12.76
CA THR A 45 2.55 -6.55 -11.61
C THR A 45 2.70 -5.48 -10.53
N HIS A 46 2.18 -5.76 -9.35
CA HIS A 46 2.20 -4.84 -8.22
C HIS A 46 2.31 -5.62 -6.92
N SER A 47 2.80 -4.95 -5.89
CA SER A 47 2.65 -5.40 -4.52
C SER A 47 1.42 -4.77 -3.90
N ILE A 48 0.90 -5.40 -2.85
CA ILE A 48 -0.30 -4.96 -2.13
C ILE A 48 0.11 -4.39 -0.78
N LEU A 49 -0.34 -3.17 -0.50
CA LEU A 49 -0.28 -2.58 0.84
C LEU A 49 -1.72 -2.47 1.36
N ARG A 50 -2.04 -3.24 2.40
CA ARG A 50 -3.34 -3.19 3.07
C ARG A 50 -3.22 -2.39 4.34
N PHE A 51 -4.11 -1.42 4.50
CA PHE A 51 -4.12 -0.51 5.63
C PHE A 51 -5.48 -0.56 6.34
N GLU A 52 -5.50 -0.86 7.63
CA GLU A 52 -6.69 -0.92 8.46
C GLU A 52 -6.55 0.07 9.63
N ASP A 53 -7.45 1.05 9.70
CA ASP A 53 -7.54 2.00 10.81
C ASP A 53 -8.99 2.51 10.97
N ARG A 54 -9.27 3.23 12.06
CA ARG A 54 -10.56 3.88 12.30
C ARG A 54 -10.80 5.00 11.28
N TYR A 55 -9.76 5.76 10.94
CA TYR A 55 -9.78 6.81 9.94
C TYR A 55 -8.62 6.60 8.97
N ILE A 56 -8.93 6.57 7.68
CA ILE A 56 -7.92 6.41 6.63
C ILE A 56 -7.97 7.65 5.74
N SER A 57 -6.80 8.26 5.51
CA SER A 57 -6.61 9.28 4.49
C SER A 57 -5.70 8.71 3.42
N SER A 58 -6.31 8.27 2.32
CA SER A 58 -5.61 7.64 1.20
C SER A 58 -4.55 8.56 0.61
N GLU A 59 -4.84 9.86 0.52
CA GLU A 59 -3.92 10.90 0.01
C GLU A 59 -2.64 11.01 0.86
N ILE A 60 -2.75 10.94 2.19
CA ILE A 60 -1.57 10.97 3.07
C ILE A 60 -0.73 9.71 2.87
N ILE A 61 -1.36 8.54 2.79
CA ILE A 61 -0.66 7.26 2.59
C ILE A 61 0.05 7.25 1.23
N GLN A 62 -0.64 7.66 0.17
CA GLN A 62 -0.05 7.77 -1.17
C GLN A 62 1.17 8.69 -1.17
N ARG A 63 1.05 9.91 -0.63
CA ARG A 63 2.18 10.86 -0.55
C ARG A 63 3.37 10.32 0.21
N LEU A 64 3.15 9.55 1.27
CA LEU A 64 4.23 8.94 2.04
C LEU A 64 4.95 7.85 1.23
N VAL A 65 4.19 7.01 0.52
CA VAL A 65 4.77 5.95 -0.32
C VAL A 65 5.50 6.57 -1.53
N GLU A 66 4.93 7.60 -2.14
CA GLU A 66 5.52 8.37 -3.24
C GLU A 66 6.77 9.16 -2.81
N GLY A 67 6.77 9.71 -1.60
CA GLY A 67 7.93 10.38 -1.01
C GLY A 67 9.15 9.46 -0.84
N GLU A 68 8.93 8.14 -0.81
CA GLU A 68 9.99 7.12 -0.78
C GLU A 68 10.39 6.64 -2.19
N GLY A 69 9.84 7.23 -3.24
CA GLY A 69 10.14 6.91 -4.64
C GLY A 69 9.33 5.75 -5.21
N PHE A 70 8.23 5.35 -4.56
CA PHE A 70 7.35 4.28 -5.03
C PHE A 70 6.02 4.82 -5.57
N LYS A 71 5.46 4.17 -6.58
CA LYS A 71 4.08 4.43 -7.03
C LYS A 71 3.10 3.79 -6.06
N CYS A 72 1.96 4.44 -5.84
CA CYS A 72 0.92 3.99 -4.91
C CYS A 72 -0.45 4.44 -5.41
N ASP A 73 -1.33 3.50 -5.73
CA ASP A 73 -2.70 3.80 -6.16
C ASP A 73 -3.68 3.06 -5.26
N VAL A 74 -4.82 3.69 -4.94
CA VAL A 74 -5.91 2.99 -4.22
C VAL A 74 -6.51 1.95 -5.16
N LEU A 75 -6.56 0.71 -4.70
CA LEU A 75 -7.30 -0.35 -5.37
C LEU A 75 -8.79 -0.14 -5.10
N LEU A 76 -9.45 0.56 -6.02
CA LEU A 76 -10.89 0.78 -5.96
C LEU A 76 -11.60 -0.57 -5.98
N ASP A 77 -12.45 -0.79 -4.99
CA ASP A 77 -13.32 -1.96 -4.92
C ASP A 77 -14.37 -1.84 -6.02
N LYS A 78 -14.05 -2.34 -7.21
CA LYS A 78 -15.03 -2.50 -8.27
C LYS A 78 -15.89 -3.68 -7.86
N VAL A 79 -17.02 -3.40 -7.21
CA VAL A 79 -18.10 -4.37 -7.09
C VAL A 79 -18.42 -4.83 -8.52
N CYS A 80 -18.02 -6.04 -8.87
CA CYS A 80 -18.43 -6.68 -10.10
C CYS A 80 -19.94 -6.94 -9.97
N ASN A 81 -20.76 -5.98 -10.39
CA ASN A 81 -22.17 -6.24 -10.66
C ASN A 81 -22.19 -7.23 -11.82
N SER A 82 -22.47 -8.49 -11.48
CA SER A 82 -22.69 -9.59 -12.42
C SER A 82 -24.06 -9.47 -13.07
#